data_AF-A0A1J1DYE0-F1
#
_entry.id   AF-A0A1J1DYE0-F1
#
_cell.length_a   1.000
_cell.length_b   1.000
_cell.length_c   1.000
_cell.angle_alpha   90.00
_cell.angle_beta   90.00
_cell.angle_gamma   90.00
#
_symmetry.space_group_name_H-M   'P 1'
#
loop_
_entity.id
_entity.type
_entity.pdbx_description
1 polymer ?
#
loop_
_entity_poly.entity_id
_entity_poly.type
_entity_poly.pdbx_seq_one_letter_code
_entity_poly.pdbx_strand_id
1 'polypeptide(L)'
;MYIAIGLGRDGKKEVLGLWLGKNESSAFWMNVLTDLKARGVEDILITATDNLNGFTQTIKNVFPESTTQICVVSPNQKFQQICSMEGQKGIF
;
A
#
# COMPACT_ATOMS: atom_id res chain seq x y z
N MET A 1 -6.01 -6.69 -10.69
CA MET A 1 -6.46 -5.30 -10.47
C MET A 1 -6.22 -5.01 -9.01
N TYR A 2 -5.46 -3.96 -8.71
CA TYR A 2 -5.00 -3.63 -7.36
C TYR A 2 -5.47 -2.24 -7.00
N ILE A 3 -5.91 -2.04 -5.77
CA ILE A 3 -6.43 -0.76 -5.30
C ILE A 3 -5.72 -0.41 -3.99
N ALA A 4 -5.13 0.77 -3.93
CA ALA A 4 -4.62 1.32 -2.67
C ALA A 4 -5.70 2.20 -2.04
N ILE A 5 -5.97 1.96 -0.76
CA ILE A 5 -6.94 2.73 0.02
C ILE A 5 -6.23 3.32 1.22
N GLY A 6 -6.25 4.65 1.31
CA GLY A 6 -5.79 5.40 2.45
C GLY A 6 -6.89 5.53 3.47
N LEU A 7 -6.51 5.57 4.74
CA LEU A 7 -7.34 6.03 5.84
C LEU A 7 -6.72 7.31 6.38
N GLY A 8 -7.44 8.42 6.23
CA GLY A 8 -7.06 9.71 6.78
C GLY A 8 -7.20 9.74 8.30
N ARG A 9 -6.57 10.73 8.93
CA ARG A 9 -6.66 10.99 10.39
C ARG A 9 -8.08 11.33 10.85
N ASP A 10 -8.92 11.81 9.95
CA ASP A 10 -10.33 12.08 10.17
C ASP A 10 -11.20 10.80 10.13
N GLY A 11 -10.58 9.63 9.90
CA GLY A 11 -11.25 8.34 9.80
C GLY A 11 -11.93 8.10 8.45
N LYS A 12 -11.70 8.96 7.45
CA LYS A 12 -12.25 8.76 6.10
C LYS A 12 -11.36 7.86 5.27
N LYS A 13 -12.01 6.95 4.54
CA LYS A 13 -11.34 6.08 3.57
C LYS A 13 -11.32 6.76 2.22
N GLU A 14 -10.16 6.75 1.59
CA GLU A 14 -9.93 7.40 0.31
C GLU A 14 -9.20 6.44 -0.63
N VAL A 15 -9.55 6.45 -1.91
CA VAL A 15 -8.85 5.64 -2.91
C VAL A 15 -7.62 6.39 -3.37
N LEU A 16 -6.44 5.90 -3.00
CA LEU A 16 -5.15 6.51 -3.36
C LEU A 16 -4.74 6.17 -4.81
N GLY A 17 -5.21 5.02 -5.32
CA GLY A 17 -4.99 4.66 -6.72
C GLY A 17 -5.48 3.27 -7.10
N LEU A 18 -5.48 3.01 -8.40
CA LEU A 18 -5.85 1.74 -9.01
C LEU A 18 -4.82 1.35 -10.07
N TRP A 19 -4.30 0.13 -10.00
CA TRP A 19 -3.32 -0.40 -10.94
C TRP A 19 -3.78 -1.72 -11.55
N LEU A 20 -3.57 -1.84 -12.85
CA LEU A 20 -3.84 -3.06 -13.60
C LEU A 20 -2.52 -3.79 -13.86
N GLY A 21 -2.08 -4.58 -12.87
CA GLY A 21 -0.94 -5.47 -13.01
C GLY A 21 -1.35 -6.79 -13.65
N LYS A 22 -0.60 -7.25 -14.67
CA LYS A 22 -0.72 -8.60 -15.23
C LYS A 22 0.03 -9.65 -14.41
N ASN A 23 1.05 -9.26 -13.65
CA ASN A 23 1.90 -10.12 -12.82
C ASN A 23 2.31 -9.41 -11.51
N GLU A 24 2.37 -10.16 -10.41
CA GLU A 24 2.72 -9.70 -9.06
C GLU A 24 4.24 -9.73 -8.83
N SER A 25 4.99 -8.98 -9.64
CA SER A 25 6.45 -8.91 -9.50
C SER A 25 6.87 -7.82 -8.50
N SER A 26 8.03 -7.98 -7.86
CA SER A 26 8.61 -6.95 -6.99
C SER A 26 8.80 -5.61 -7.71
N ALA A 27 9.15 -5.64 -9.00
CA ALA A 27 9.28 -4.43 -9.83
C ALA A 27 7.94 -3.71 -10.04
N PHE A 28 6.84 -4.45 -10.21
CA PHE A 28 5.50 -3.84 -10.30
C PHE A 28 5.15 -3.11 -8.99
N TRP A 29 5.36 -3.75 -7.84
CA TRP A 29 5.09 -3.15 -6.54
C TRP A 29 6.00 -1.97 -6.23
N MET A 30 7.27 -2.00 -6.66
CA MET A 30 8.19 -0.87 -6.52
C MET A 30 7.65 0.36 -7.26
N ASN A 31 7.13 0.16 -8.46
CA ASN A 31 6.52 1.24 -9.24
C ASN A 31 5.26 1.79 -8.57
N VAL A 32 4.38 0.93 -8.05
CA VAL A 32 3.17 1.33 -7.32
C VAL A 32 3.52 2.17 -6.08
N LEU A 33 4.46 1.71 -5.26
CA LEU A 33 4.86 2.42 -4.03
C LEU A 33 5.59 3.73 -4.33
N THR A 34 6.40 3.77 -5.39
CA THR A 34 7.08 5.00 -5.83
C THR A 34 6.08 6.03 -6.37
N ASP A 35 5.07 5.59 -7.12
CA ASP A 35 3.98 6.45 -7.61
C ASP A 35 3.17 7.04 -6.44
N LEU A 36 2.87 6.25 -5.41
CA LEU A 36 2.25 6.75 -4.17
C LEU A 36 3.10 7.83 -3.49
N LYS A 37 4.41 7.60 -3.37
CA LYS A 37 5.36 8.58 -2.80
C LYS A 37 5.44 9.86 -3.63
N ALA A 38 5.46 9.73 -4.95
CA ALA A 38 5.46 10.87 -5.87
C ALA A 38 4.18 11.72 -5.80
N ARG A 39 3.05 11.11 -5.38
CA ARG A 39 1.77 11.80 -5.17
C ARG A 39 1.64 12.48 -3.81
N GLY A 40 2.65 12.36 -2.95
CA GLY A 40 2.68 13.01 -1.64
C GLY A 40 2.40 12.10 -0.45
N VAL A 41 2.29 10.79 -0.64
CA VAL A 41 2.27 9.85 0.49
C VAL A 41 3.66 9.81 1.11
N GLU A 42 3.84 10.51 2.22
CA GLU A 42 5.13 10.61 2.90
C GLU A 42 5.44 9.36 3.71
N ASP A 43 4.43 8.82 4.40
CA ASP A 43 4.59 7.69 5.31
C ASP A 43 3.35 6.81 5.39
N ILE A 44 3.57 5.54 5.72
CA ILE A 44 2.55 4.51 5.85
C ILE A 44 2.73 3.80 7.18
N LEU A 45 1.80 3.96 8.12
CA LEU A 45 1.95 3.36 9.45
C LEU A 45 1.83 1.83 9.43
N ILE A 46 0.84 1.31 8.70
CA ILE A 46 0.53 -0.12 8.65
C ILE A 46 0.36 -0.51 7.19
N THR A 47 0.99 -1.59 6.75
CA THR A 47 0.76 -2.20 5.44
C THR A 47 0.15 -3.58 5.59
N ALA A 48 -0.91 -3.85 4.84
CA ALA A 48 -1.64 -5.11 4.83
C ALA A 48 -1.24 -5.95 3.60
N THR A 49 -0.62 -7.11 3.80
CA THR A 49 -0.20 -7.99 2.69
C THR A 49 -0.53 -9.46 2.94
N ASP A 50 -0.59 -10.26 1.88
CA ASP A 50 -0.92 -11.69 1.86
C ASP A 50 0.32 -12.61 1.87
N ASN A 51 1.41 -12.17 2.51
CA ASN A 51 2.66 -12.92 2.65
C ASN A 51 3.41 -13.20 1.34
N LEU A 52 3.28 -12.31 0.35
CA LEU A 52 4.17 -12.27 -0.81
C LEU A 52 5.55 -11.76 -0.37
N ASN A 53 6.52 -12.67 -0.18
CA ASN A 53 7.88 -12.34 0.29
C ASN A 53 8.55 -11.18 -0.47
N GLY A 54 8.39 -11.11 -1.79
CA GLY A 54 8.95 -10.03 -2.62
C GLY A 54 8.26 -8.68 -2.38
N PHE A 55 6.99 -8.68 -2.00
CA PHE A 55 6.23 -7.46 -1.76
C PHE A 55 6.62 -6.82 -0.42
N THR A 56 6.74 -7.63 0.64
CA THR A 56 7.15 -7.15 1.97
C THR A 56 8.54 -6.50 1.95
N GLN A 57 9.50 -7.06 1.20
CA GLN A 57 10.81 -6.43 1.03
C GLN A 57 10.73 -5.09 0.29
N THR A 58 9.90 -5.03 -0.75
CA THR A 58 9.71 -3.81 -1.55
C THR A 58 9.10 -2.69 -0.71
N ILE A 59 8.11 -3.00 0.13
CA ILE A 59 7.51 -2.05 1.07
C ILE A 59 8.57 -1.48 2.00
N LYS A 60 9.38 -2.34 2.64
CA LYS A 60 10.45 -1.90 3.55
C LYS A 60 11.50 -1.02 2.87
N ASN A 61 11.74 -1.22 1.58
CA ASN A 61 12.68 -0.40 0.81
C ASN A 61 12.15 1.02 0.52
N VAL A 62 10.83 1.18 0.33
CA VAL A 62 10.22 2.49 0.01
C VAL A 62 9.74 3.23 1.26
N PHE A 63 9.18 2.49 2.21
CA PHE A 63 8.60 2.95 3.49
C PHE A 63 9.19 2.13 4.64
N PRO A 64 10.42 2.43 5.09
CA PRO A 64 11.13 1.63 6.10
C PRO A 64 10.46 1.67 7.49
N GLU A 65 9.78 2.76 7.82
CA GLU A 65 9.07 2.94 9.10
C GLU A 65 7.70 2.22 9.13
N SER A 66 7.26 1.66 8.00
CA SER A 66 5.98 0.99 7.91
C SER A 66 5.96 -0.37 8.61
N THR A 67 4.92 -0.60 9.42
CA THR A 67 4.71 -1.91 10.05
C THR A 67 3.90 -2.82 9.13
N THR A 68 4.51 -3.90 8.66
CA THR A 68 3.78 -4.90 7.83
C THR A 68 2.96 -5.83 8.72
N GLN A 69 1.64 -5.83 8.50
CA GLN A 69 0.71 -6.78 9.08
C GLN A 69 0.25 -7.77 8.00
N ILE A 70 0.31 -9.06 8.32
CA ILE A 70 -0.19 -10.11 7.44
C ILE A 70 -1.70 -10.20 7.62
N CYS A 71 -2.46 -9.98 6.54
CA CYS A 71 -3.91 -10.12 6.59
C CYS A 71 -4.32 -11.57 6.37
N VAL A 72 -5.25 -12.05 7.22
CA VAL A 72 -5.80 -13.42 7.17
C VAL A 72 -7.03 -13.52 6.23
N VAL A 73 -7.40 -12.42 5.57
CA VAL A 73 -8.51 -12.40 4.60
C VAL A 73 -8.09 -13.15 3.33
N SER A 74 -8.97 -14.06 2.89
CA SER A 74 -8.75 -15.12 1.90
C SER A 74 -7.88 -14.78 0.66
N PRO A 75 -7.01 -15.71 0.21
CA PRO A 75 -6.17 -15.58 -1.00
C PRO A 75 -6.94 -15.33 -2.31
N ASN A 76 -8.25 -15.58 -2.31
CA ASN A 76 -9.11 -15.54 -3.51
C ASN A 76 -9.76 -14.16 -3.75
N GLN A 77 -9.61 -13.22 -2.81
CA GLN A 77 -10.15 -11.87 -2.93
C GLN A 77 -9.01 -10.94 -3.35
N LYS A 78 -8.65 -10.96 -4.63
CA LYS A 78 -7.55 -10.15 -5.22
C LYS A 78 -7.81 -8.63 -5.25
N PHE A 79 -8.66 -8.12 -4.37
CA PHE A 79 -8.66 -6.72 -3.98
C PHE A 79 -7.61 -6.57 -2.87
N GLN A 80 -6.32 -6.71 -3.22
CA GLN A 80 -5.25 -6.46 -2.27
C GLN A 80 -5.24 -4.97 -1.95
N GLN A 81 -5.93 -4.62 -0.86
CA GLN A 81 -5.97 -3.28 -0.30
C GLN A 81 -4.62 -3.01 0.35
N ILE A 82 -3.77 -2.22 -0.32
CA ILE A 82 -2.72 -1.50 0.40
C ILE A 82 -3.47 -0.49 1.26
N CYS A 83 -3.70 -0.87 2.51
CA CYS A 83 -4.23 0.03 3.52
C CYS A 83 -3.06 0.92 3.95
N SER A 84 -3.15 2.23 3.74
CA SER A 84 -2.22 3.18 4.36
C SER A 84 -2.97 3.94 5.43
N MET A 85 -2.57 3.81 6.70
CA MET A 85 -2.98 4.78 7.71
C MET A 85 -2.03 5.96 7.59
N GLU A 86 -2.49 7.01 6.93
CA GLU A 86 -1.66 8.17 6.61
C GLU A 86 -1.62 9.10 7.82
N GLY A 87 -0.42 9.32 8.34
CA GLY A 87 -0.16 10.37 9.31
C GLY A 87 -0.03 11.74 8.65
N GLN A 88 -1.00 12.20 7.84
CA GLN A 88 -0.84 13.44 7.08
C GLN A 88 -0.61 14.65 7.99
N LYS A 89 0.54 15.30 7.81
CA LYS A 89 0.68 16.75 7.96
C LYS A 89 0.56 17.35 6.55
N GLY A 90 -0.64 17.81 6.22
CA GLY A 90 -0.85 18.80 5.17
C GLY A 90 -0.82 18.30 3.72
N ILE A 91 -1.89 17.66 3.27
CA ILE A 91 -2.41 17.87 1.92
C ILE A 91 -3.94 17.90 2.00
N PHE A 92 -4.49 18.99 2.54
CA PHE A 92 -5.76 19.66 2.21
C PHE A 92 -5.83 20.96 3.03
#